data_AF-A0A183P2R9-F1
#
_entry.id   AF-A0A183P2R9-F1
#
_cell.length_a   1.000
_cell.length_b   1.000
_cell.length_c   1.000
_cell.angle_alpha   90.00
_cell.angle_beta   90.00
_cell.angle_gamma   90.00
#
_symmetry.space_group_name_H-M   'P 1'
#
loop_
_entity.id
_entity.type
_entity.pdbx_description
1 polymer ?
#
loop_
_entity_poly.entity_id
_entity_poly.type
_entity_poly.pdbx_seq_one_letter_code
_entity_poly.pdbx_strand_id
1 'polypeptide(L)'
;MIQKIQALQKRLISKTEEVVEKELLIQEKEKIYIELKHILARHPGPEVAEQLNIYQNMIRDKTKQMKAMTAEMNVYESQITEYKIEIEHLNRELQNVKKTYFKQKRRQQQMNTSSNDDNNNDNCTNQGNKLRKYQPHIKDSQSRFTGGGFKLTHVVN
;
A
#
# COMPACT_ATOMS: atom_id res chain seq x y z
N MET A 1 -22.79 22.04 95.96
CA MET A 1 -21.53 21.48 95.41
C MET A 1 -21.79 20.27 94.49
N ILE A 2 -22.55 19.27 94.96
CA ILE A 2 -22.92 18.06 94.18
C ILE A 2 -23.61 18.33 92.83
N GLN A 3 -24.57 19.27 92.78
CA GLN A 3 -25.26 19.61 91.52
C GLN A 3 -24.30 20.12 90.43
N LYS A 4 -23.24 20.83 90.83
CA LYS A 4 -22.23 21.37 89.90
C LYS A 4 -21.35 20.26 89.33
N ILE A 5 -21.03 19.26 90.16
CA ILE A 5 -20.33 18.04 89.74
C ILE A 5 -21.18 17.22 88.77
N GLN A 6 -22.46 17.01 89.07
CA GLN A 6 -23.38 16.27 88.20
C GLN A 6 -23.61 16.99 86.85
N ALA A 7 -23.72 18.32 86.85
CA ALA A 7 -23.83 19.11 85.62
C ALA A 7 -22.56 19.00 84.75
N LEU A 8 -21.38 19.05 85.36
CA LEU A 8 -20.11 18.87 84.67
C LEU A 8 -19.95 17.45 84.12
N GLN A 9 -20.32 16.42 84.88
CA GLN A 9 -20.31 15.03 84.44
C GLN A 9 -21.23 14.81 83.23
N LYS A 10 -22.46 15.35 83.27
CA LYS A 10 -23.40 15.25 82.14
C LYS A 10 -22.87 15.95 80.89
N ARG A 11 -22.22 17.11 81.05
CA ARG A 11 -21.57 17.84 79.96
C ARG A 11 -20.37 17.09 79.40
N LEU A 12 -19.57 16.46 80.26
CA LEU A 12 -18.42 15.65 79.85
C LEU A 12 -18.88 14.44 79.04
N ILE A 13 -19.89 13.70 79.50
CA ILE A 13 -20.47 12.54 78.80
C ILE A 13 -20.98 12.96 77.41
N SER A 14 -21.77 14.04 77.34
CA SER A 14 -22.27 14.55 76.07
C SER A 14 -21.15 14.96 75.12
N LYS A 15 -20.07 15.57 75.63
CA LYS A 15 -18.93 15.96 74.79
C LYS A 15 -18.12 14.76 74.33
N THR A 16 -17.99 13.72 75.16
CA THR A 16 -17.33 12.46 74.76
C THR A 16 -18.14 11.71 73.71
N GLU A 17 -19.47 11.69 73.80
CA GLU A 17 -20.35 11.11 72.77
C GLU A 17 -20.20 11.84 71.42
N GLU A 18 -20.20 13.17 71.42
CA GLU A 18 -20.00 13.98 70.21
C GLU A 18 -18.63 13.72 69.55
N VAL A 19 -17.58 13.49 70.34
CA VAL A 19 -16.25 13.15 69.83
C VAL A 19 -16.27 11.77 69.19
N VAL A 20 -16.89 10.77 69.82
CA VAL A 20 -17.00 9.41 69.27
C VAL A 20 -17.79 9.40 67.96
N GLU A 21 -18.89 10.14 67.87
CA GLU A 21 -19.68 10.25 66.64
C GLU A 21 -18.88 10.88 65.50
N LYS A 22 -18.11 11.93 65.78
CA LYS A 22 -17.23 12.58 64.81
C LYS A 22 -16.11 11.65 64.35
N GLU A 23 -15.51 10.88 65.26
CA GLU A 23 -14.46 9.91 64.93
C GLU A 23 -14.98 8.84 63.95
N LEU A 24 -16.21 8.36 64.19
CA LEU A 24 -16.87 7.35 63.35
C LEU A 24 -17.17 7.91 61.95
N LEU A 25 -17.64 9.15 61.87
CA LEU A 25 -17.84 9.88 60.61
C LEU A 25 -16.52 10.08 59.84
N ILE A 26 -15.43 10.40 60.53
CA ILE A 26 -14.11 10.57 59.91
C ILE A 26 -13.66 9.23 59.31
N GLN A 27 -13.76 8.13 60.05
CA GLN A 27 -13.40 6.81 59.56
C GLN A 27 -14.18 6.41 58.30
N GLU A 28 -15.49 6.67 58.27
CA GLU A 28 -16.31 6.41 57.09
C GLU A 28 -15.87 7.24 55.89
N LYS A 29 -15.59 8.54 56.10
CA LYS A 29 -15.10 9.43 55.04
C LYS A 29 -13.72 9.04 54.53
N GLU A 30 -12.82 8.61 55.40
CA GLU A 30 -11.49 8.12 55.01
C GLU A 30 -11.59 6.84 54.18
N LYS A 31 -12.47 5.91 54.58
CA LYS A 31 -12.72 4.69 53.81
C LYS A 31 -13.20 5.02 52.39
N ILE A 32 -14.22 5.87 52.28
CA ILE A 32 -14.75 6.33 50.98
C ILE A 32 -13.66 7.04 50.16
N TYR A 33 -12.84 7.88 50.81
CA TYR A 33 -11.74 8.58 50.14
C TYR A 33 -10.69 7.62 49.57
N ILE A 34 -10.31 6.57 50.31
CA ILE A 34 -9.36 5.56 49.85
C ILE A 34 -9.94 4.76 48.67
N GLU A 35 -11.20 4.35 48.77
CA GLU A 35 -11.90 3.65 47.68
C GLU A 35 -11.95 4.51 46.41
N LEU A 36 -12.32 5.79 46.55
CA LEU A 36 -12.37 6.72 45.43
C LEU A 36 -10.98 6.98 44.83
N LYS A 37 -9.94 7.11 45.67
CA LYS A 37 -8.55 7.26 45.22
C LYS A 37 -8.08 6.03 44.44
N HIS A 38 -8.46 4.83 44.88
CA HIS A 38 -8.12 3.58 44.20
C HIS A 38 -8.84 3.45 42.85
N ILE A 39 -10.10 3.89 42.78
CA ILE A 39 -10.84 3.98 41.52
C ILE A 39 -10.19 5.00 40.59
N LEU A 40 -9.88 6.20 41.09
CA LEU A 40 -9.25 7.27 40.31
C LEU A 40 -7.89 6.86 39.75
N ALA A 41 -7.08 6.13 40.51
CA ALA A 41 -5.80 5.60 40.05
C ALA A 41 -5.95 4.56 38.90
N ARG A 42 -7.13 3.95 38.77
CA ARG A 42 -7.46 3.05 37.65
C ARG A 42 -8.08 3.77 36.46
N HIS A 43 -8.62 4.97 36.67
CA HIS A 43 -9.13 5.74 35.55
C HIS A 43 -7.96 6.18 34.67
N PRO A 44 -7.97 5.87 33.36
CA PRO A 44 -7.00 6.43 32.44
C PRO A 44 -7.08 7.96 32.58
N GLY A 45 -5.96 8.58 32.93
CA GLY A 45 -5.91 10.02 33.16
C GLY A 45 -6.39 10.79 31.92
N PRO A 46 -6.75 12.08 32.06
CA PRO A 46 -7.13 12.92 30.94
C PRO A 46 -6.10 12.89 29.79
N GLU A 47 -4.81 12.70 30.10
CA GLU A 47 -3.76 12.49 29.11
C GLU A 47 -3.99 11.28 28.20
N VAL A 48 -4.49 10.16 28.73
CA VAL A 48 -4.73 8.94 27.93
C VAL A 48 -5.95 9.13 27.02
N ALA A 49 -6.97 9.87 27.46
CA ALA A 49 -8.11 10.23 26.62
C ALA A 49 -7.70 11.15 25.46
N GLU A 50 -6.80 12.10 25.72
CA GLU A 50 -6.23 12.97 24.69
C GLU A 50 -5.37 12.18 23.70
N GLN A 51 -4.49 11.30 24.19
CA GLN A 51 -3.69 10.41 23.34
C GLN A 51 -4.57 9.50 22.46
N LEU A 52 -5.65 8.95 23.01
CA LEU A 52 -6.60 8.13 22.25
C LEU A 52 -7.21 8.92 21.09
N ASN A 53 -7.61 10.18 21.32
CA ASN A 53 -8.16 11.04 20.28
C ASN A 53 -7.12 11.34 19.19
N ILE A 54 -5.87 11.63 19.57
CA ILE A 54 -4.75 11.83 18.64
C ILE A 54 -4.54 10.58 17.78
N TYR A 55 -4.46 9.40 18.39
CA TYR A 55 -4.30 8.15 17.66
C TYR A 55 -5.48 7.85 16.75
N GLN A 56 -6.71 8.12 17.19
CA GLN A 56 -7.90 7.94 16.36
C GLN A 56 -7.85 8.83 15.12
N ASN A 57 -7.43 10.09 15.26
CA ASN A 57 -7.28 11.01 14.13
C ASN A 57 -6.13 10.58 13.21
N MET A 58 -5.00 10.15 13.77
CA MET A 58 -3.89 9.60 13.00
C MET A 58 -4.31 8.38 12.18
N ILE A 59 -5.09 7.47 12.75
CA ILE A 59 -5.62 6.29 12.05
C ILE A 59 -6.56 6.70 10.91
N ARG A 60 -7.44 7.68 11.14
CA ARG A 60 -8.32 8.22 10.08
C ARG A 60 -7.52 8.81 8.92
N ASP A 61 -6.49 9.60 9.22
CA ASP A 61 -5.64 10.21 8.21
C ASP A 61 -4.85 9.17 7.42
N LYS A 62 -4.27 8.18 8.12
CA LYS A 62 -3.57 7.06 7.47
C LYS A 62 -4.51 6.23 6.60
N THR A 63 -5.74 6.01 7.04
CA THR A 63 -6.76 5.32 6.23
C THR A 63 -7.11 6.12 4.98
N LYS A 64 -7.21 7.45 5.08
CA LYS A 64 -7.45 8.32 3.92
C LYS A 64 -6.29 8.28 2.93
N GLN A 65 -5.04 8.34 3.42
CA GLN A 65 -3.84 8.19 2.60
C GLN A 65 -3.82 6.83 1.88
N MET A 66 -4.11 5.74 2.59
CA MET A 66 -4.19 4.41 1.99
C MET A 66 -5.25 4.34 0.88
N LYS A 67 -6.44 4.89 1.10
CA LYS A 67 -7.50 4.93 0.07
C LYS A 67 -7.08 5.71 -1.17
N ALA A 68 -6.41 6.85 -1.00
CA ALA A 68 -5.88 7.63 -2.12
C ALA A 68 -4.83 6.84 -2.91
N MET A 69 -3.89 6.20 -2.20
CA MET A 69 -2.85 5.36 -2.81
C MET A 69 -3.45 4.17 -3.56
N THR A 70 -4.50 3.52 -3.03
CA THR A 70 -5.22 2.46 -3.74
C THR A 70 -5.89 3.00 -5.01
N ALA A 71 -6.46 4.20 -4.98
CA ALA A 71 -7.06 4.81 -6.17
C ALA A 71 -5.99 5.10 -7.23
N GLU A 72 -4.83 5.63 -6.85
CA GLU A 72 -3.69 5.84 -7.76
C GLU A 72 -3.19 4.51 -8.35
N MET A 73 -3.08 3.46 -7.52
CA MET A 73 -2.70 2.13 -7.97
C MET A 73 -3.66 1.57 -9.02
N ASN A 74 -4.97 1.74 -8.82
CA ASN A 74 -5.98 1.31 -9.79
C ASN A 74 -5.88 2.07 -11.13
N VAL A 75 -5.52 3.35 -11.09
CA VAL A 75 -5.27 4.15 -12.30
C VAL A 75 -4.08 3.58 -13.07
N TYR A 76 -2.97 3.25 -12.38
CA TYR A 76 -1.82 2.62 -13.02
C TYR A 76 -2.15 1.24 -13.60
N GLU A 77 -2.99 0.46 -12.90
CA GLU A 77 -3.45 -0.82 -13.43
C GLU A 77 -4.24 -0.64 -14.73
N SER A 78 -5.16 0.34 -14.79
CA SER A 78 -5.88 0.70 -16.03
C SER A 78 -4.92 1.07 -17.15
N GLN A 79 -3.95 1.96 -16.88
CA GLN A 79 -2.95 2.37 -17.86
C GLN A 79 -2.14 1.19 -18.41
N ILE A 80 -1.74 0.24 -17.54
CA ILE A 80 -1.03 -0.98 -17.98
C ILE A 80 -1.93 -1.82 -18.89
N THR A 81 -3.22 -1.95 -18.59
CA THR A 81 -4.15 -2.69 -19.45
C THR A 81 -4.34 -2.01 -20.80
N GLU A 82 -4.48 -0.68 -20.82
CA GLU A 82 -4.58 0.12 -22.04
C GLU A 82 -3.32 -0.03 -22.90
N TYR A 83 -2.14 0.07 -22.32
CA TYR A 83 -0.88 -0.13 -23.04
C TYR A 83 -0.74 -1.54 -23.61
N LYS A 84 -1.19 -2.58 -22.90
CA LYS A 84 -1.21 -3.95 -23.43
C LYS A 84 -2.12 -4.05 -24.65
N ILE A 85 -3.30 -3.44 -24.61
CA ILE A 85 -4.24 -3.43 -25.74
C ILE A 85 -3.64 -2.67 -26.92
N GLU A 86 -3.00 -1.52 -26.68
CA GLU A 86 -2.36 -0.72 -27.72
C GLU A 86 -1.21 -1.48 -28.39
N ILE A 87 -0.37 -2.18 -27.61
CA ILE A 87 0.70 -3.04 -28.14
C ILE A 87 0.12 -4.12 -29.05
N GLU A 88 -0.96 -4.78 -28.64
CA GLU A 88 -1.65 -5.80 -29.44
C GLU A 88 -2.25 -5.21 -30.73
N HIS A 89 -2.80 -4.00 -30.66
CA HIS A 89 -3.33 -3.28 -31.81
C HIS A 89 -2.23 -2.96 -32.82
N LEU A 90 -1.15 -2.30 -32.38
CA LEU A 90 0.01 -1.96 -33.20
C LEU A 90 0.66 -3.20 -33.83
N ASN A 91 0.73 -4.31 -33.09
CA ASN A 91 1.22 -5.58 -33.63
C ASN A 91 0.35 -6.09 -34.78
N ARG A 92 -0.98 -6.00 -34.67
CA ARG A 92 -1.90 -6.40 -35.77
C ARG A 92 -1.75 -5.49 -36.97
N GLU A 93 -1.67 -4.17 -36.76
CA GLU A 93 -1.45 -3.20 -37.83
C GLU A 93 -0.13 -3.50 -38.57
N LEU A 94 0.96 -3.73 -37.83
CA LEU A 94 2.25 -4.11 -38.40
C LEU A 94 2.15 -5.38 -39.24
N GLN A 95 1.41 -6.39 -38.78
CA GLN A 95 1.18 -7.62 -39.55
C GLN A 95 0.36 -7.36 -40.83
N ASN A 96 -0.66 -6.50 -40.76
CA ASN A 96 -1.47 -6.13 -41.91
C ASN A 96 -0.66 -5.35 -42.96
N VAL A 97 0.17 -4.40 -42.53
CA VAL A 97 1.09 -3.65 -43.40
C VAL A 97 2.11 -4.60 -44.04
N LYS A 98 2.70 -5.53 -43.28
CA LYS A 98 3.58 -6.56 -43.85
C LYS A 98 2.88 -7.38 -44.93
N LYS A 99 1.66 -7.87 -44.66
CA LYS A 99 0.88 -8.67 -45.62
C LYS A 99 0.59 -7.89 -46.90
N THR A 100 0.15 -6.63 -46.79
CA THR A 100 -0.14 -5.78 -47.96
C THR A 100 1.11 -5.47 -48.76
N TYR A 101 2.23 -5.14 -48.09
CA TYR A 101 3.52 -4.91 -48.73
C TYR A 101 4.01 -6.15 -49.50
N PHE A 102 4.01 -7.34 -48.89
CA PHE A 102 4.43 -8.57 -49.58
C PHE A 102 3.50 -8.93 -50.73
N LYS A 103 2.18 -8.73 -50.59
CA LYS A 103 1.21 -8.93 -51.68
C LYS A 103 1.49 -7.98 -52.86
N GLN A 104 1.75 -6.70 -52.59
CA GLN A 104 2.09 -5.71 -53.59
C GLN A 104 3.42 -6.03 -54.29
N LYS A 105 4.46 -6.37 -53.52
CA LYS A 105 5.78 -6.77 -54.05
C LYS A 105 5.67 -8.00 -54.94
N ARG A 106 4.88 -9.02 -54.55
CA ARG A 106 4.64 -10.21 -55.36
C ARG A 106 3.88 -9.88 -56.65
N ARG A 107 2.88 -9.01 -56.60
CA ARG A 107 2.16 -8.53 -57.80
C ARG A 107 3.10 -7.79 -58.76
N GLN A 108 3.98 -6.94 -58.23
CA GLN A 108 4.94 -6.19 -59.05
C GLN A 108 5.97 -7.11 -59.74
N GLN A 109 6.42 -8.17 -59.05
CA GLN A 109 7.28 -9.19 -59.67
C GLN A 109 6.57 -9.93 -60.80
N GLN A 110 5.31 -10.33 -60.61
CA GLN A 110 4.52 -11.01 -61.65
C GLN A 110 4.28 -10.13 -62.88
N MET A 111 4.02 -8.84 -62.70
CA MET A 111 3.87 -7.90 -63.82
C MET A 111 5.19 -7.70 -64.59
N ASN A 112 6.33 -7.67 -63.88
CA ASN A 112 7.64 -7.55 -64.50
C ASN A 112 8.06 -8.83 -65.24
N THR A 113 7.63 -10.02 -64.80
CA THR A 113 7.87 -11.26 -65.55
C THR A 113 6.97 -11.37 -66.77
N SER A 114 5.67 -11.03 -66.66
CA SER A 114 4.74 -11.08 -67.80
C SER A 114 4.99 -10.01 -68.87
N SER A 115 5.74 -8.95 -68.56
CA SER A 115 6.19 -7.97 -69.57
C SER A 115 7.46 -8.41 -70.33
N ASN A 116 8.11 -9.51 -69.91
CA ASN A 116 9.28 -10.09 -70.56
C ASN A 116 8.96 -11.40 -71.32
N ASP A 117 7.72 -11.89 -71.27
CA ASP A 117 7.30 -13.18 -71.87
C ASP A 117 6.96 -13.10 -73.38
N ASP A 118 7.49 -12.11 -74.11
CA ASP A 118 7.48 -12.11 -75.59
C ASP A 118 8.86 -12.44 -76.21
N ASN A 119 9.90 -12.73 -75.41
CA ASN A 119 11.18 -13.20 -75.96
C ASN A 119 11.90 -14.20 -75.05
N ASN A 120 12.10 -15.40 -75.61
CA ASN A 120 13.04 -16.47 -75.26
C ASN A 120 12.59 -17.59 -74.29
N ASN A 121 12.19 -18.67 -74.96
CA ASN A 121 12.64 -20.06 -74.80
C ASN A 121 13.74 -20.39 -73.77
N ASP A 122 13.45 -21.47 -73.04
CA ASP A 122 14.32 -22.50 -72.47
C ASP A 122 15.19 -22.30 -71.19
N ASN A 123 14.98 -23.32 -70.34
CA ASN A 123 15.85 -23.93 -69.34
C ASN A 123 15.86 -23.45 -67.88
N CYS A 124 15.08 -24.23 -67.11
CA CYS A 124 15.14 -24.45 -65.67
C CYS A 124 16.51 -25.00 -65.22
N THR A 125 17.13 -24.40 -64.19
CA THR A 125 17.60 -25.18 -63.01
C THR A 125 17.91 -24.28 -61.80
N ASN A 126 17.06 -24.43 -60.77
CA ASN A 126 17.43 -24.75 -59.39
C ASN A 126 18.62 -23.99 -58.73
N GLN A 127 18.32 -23.11 -57.75
CA GLN A 127 19.20 -22.90 -56.61
C GLN A 127 18.43 -22.36 -55.38
N GLY A 128 18.69 -23.01 -54.24
CA GLY A 128 17.81 -23.06 -53.08
C GLY A 128 17.67 -21.76 -52.29
N ASN A 129 16.47 -21.55 -51.74
CA ASN A 129 16.23 -20.59 -50.69
C ASN A 129 16.15 -21.31 -49.33
N LYS A 130 17.32 -21.45 -48.68
CA LYS A 130 17.39 -21.77 -47.24
C LYS A 130 16.81 -20.59 -46.47
N LEU A 131 15.63 -20.78 -45.88
CA LEU A 131 15.08 -19.90 -44.86
C LEU A 131 16.04 -19.92 -43.65
N ARG A 132 16.85 -18.87 -43.48
CA ARG A 132 17.67 -18.72 -42.27
C ARG A 132 16.74 -18.47 -41.08
N LYS A 133 16.54 -19.48 -40.25
CA LYS A 133 15.99 -19.33 -38.89
C LYS A 133 16.95 -18.45 -38.10
N TYR A 134 16.48 -17.29 -37.63
CA TYR A 134 17.17 -16.51 -36.62
C TYR A 134 17.04 -17.25 -35.28
N GLN A 135 18.15 -17.76 -34.77
CA GLN A 135 18.27 -18.20 -33.37
C GLN A 135 18.91 -17.06 -32.58
N PRO A 136 18.32 -16.62 -31.45
CA PRO A 136 19.01 -15.70 -30.56
C PRO A 136 20.12 -16.46 -29.82
N HIS A 137 21.38 -16.10 -30.10
CA HIS A 137 22.50 -16.50 -29.26
C HIS A 137 22.44 -15.68 -27.97
N ILE A 138 21.96 -16.31 -26.89
CA ILE A 138 22.23 -15.85 -25.53
C ILE A 138 23.62 -16.38 -25.20
N LYS A 139 24.61 -15.48 -25.26
CA LYS A 139 25.89 -15.67 -24.58
C LYS A 139 25.88 -14.77 -23.36
N ASP A 140 25.93 -15.41 -22.21
CA ASP A 140 26.16 -14.80 -20.92
C ASP A 140 27.53 -14.10 -20.89
N SER A 141 27.65 -13.18 -19.93
CA SER A 141 28.81 -12.31 -19.68
C SER A 141 29.02 -11.20 -20.70
N GLN A 142 28.36 -10.06 -20.46
CA GLN A 142 29.06 -8.83 -20.07
C GLN A 142 28.06 -7.70 -19.77
N SER A 143 28.46 -6.85 -18.82
CA SER A 143 27.69 -5.79 -18.17
C SER A 143 26.76 -5.02 -19.12
N ARG A 144 25.44 -5.12 -18.89
CA ARG A 144 24.42 -4.40 -19.67
C ARG A 144 24.14 -3.05 -19.03
N PHE A 145 24.51 -1.98 -19.72
CA PHE A 145 24.10 -0.62 -19.40
C PHE A 145 22.82 -0.30 -20.17
N THR A 146 21.71 -0.07 -19.47
CA THR A 146 20.48 0.48 -20.07
C THR A 146 20.10 1.75 -19.32
N GLY A 147 20.26 2.88 -20.00
CA GLY A 147 19.62 4.18 -19.72
C GLY A 147 19.53 4.61 -18.26
N GLY A 148 20.56 5.30 -17.76
CA GLY A 148 20.51 6.01 -16.47
C GLY A 148 21.67 5.72 -15.53
N GLY A 149 22.92 5.85 -15.97
CA GLY A 149 24.04 6.26 -15.11
C GLY A 149 24.49 5.40 -13.92
N PHE A 150 23.95 4.21 -13.65
CA PHE A 150 24.39 3.38 -12.51
C PHE A 150 24.79 1.96 -12.90
N LYS A 151 25.93 1.50 -12.39
CA LYS A 151 26.41 0.11 -12.51
C LYS A 151 25.97 -0.70 -11.28
N LEU A 152 25.15 -1.72 -11.45
CA LEU A 152 24.93 -2.73 -10.41
C LEU A 152 26.00 -3.80 -10.55
N THR A 153 27.02 -3.76 -9.70
CA THR A 153 27.89 -4.92 -9.48
C THR A 153 27.21 -5.81 -8.44
N HIS A 154 26.79 -6.99 -8.85
CA HIS A 154 26.29 -8.02 -7.94
C HIS A 154 27.46 -8.46 -7.05
N VAL A 155 27.41 -8.11 -5.76
CA VAL A 155 28.25 -8.75 -4.75
C VAL A 155 27.59 -10.10 -4.46
N VAL A 156 28.31 -11.18 -4.72
CA VAL A 156 28.01 -12.52 -4.21
C VAL A 156 29.05 -12.77 -3.12
N ASN A 157 28.58 -13.23 -1.96
CA ASN A 157 29.33 -13.45 -0.71
C ASN A 157 30.73 -14.05 -0.89
#